data_AF-A0A6H2NT99-F1
#
_entry.id   AF-A0A6H2NT99-F1
#
_cell.length_a   1.000
_cell.length_b   1.000
_cell.length_c   1.000
_cell.angle_alpha   90.00
_cell.angle_beta   90.00
_cell.angle_gamma   90.00
#
_symmetry.space_group_name_H-M   'P 1'
#
loop_
_entity.id
_entity.type
_entity.pdbx_description
1 polymer ?
#
loop_
_entity_poly.entity_id
_entity_poly.type
_entity_poly.pdbx_seq_one_letter_code
_entity_poly.pdbx_strand_id
1 'polypeptide(L)'
;LSNTFTKVLVEGLTDEQLKIFANILSNKQLRALVDHLTNHQLQTFAQELNPEKLQIIVPILNDAQLEALVRDLNPEQVKEILPHLKVDQFKALIKTLNDEQFTVLAKDLAEHHLTILSKELEGDQLKALVNNLQEDQLKDLVNKLDHKKLEAIAQDLTDPNRIQTIIKSLADNPGKLQAFARNMSNKQFKELLDNVGAEELKEIIHKLPYEKVTAVIGDLSNQDQSKAIIDALKGKLEEQNEKLKEVYEKLEELLPPPVYSEALESLRS
;
A
#
# COMPACT_ATOMS: atom_id res chain seq x y z
N LEU A 1 -29.26 -24.32 -30.04
CA LEU A 1 -30.10 -23.12 -29.80
C LEU A 1 -29.30 -21.91 -30.22
N SER A 2 -29.85 -21.02 -31.03
CA SER A 2 -29.16 -19.79 -31.47
C SER A 2 -28.96 -18.85 -30.27
N ASN A 3 -27.85 -18.11 -30.25
CA ASN A 3 -27.54 -17.10 -29.23
C ASN A 3 -28.69 -16.09 -29.06
N THR A 4 -29.34 -15.69 -30.16
CA THR A 4 -30.52 -14.81 -30.15
C THR A 4 -31.71 -15.41 -29.39
N PHE A 5 -31.94 -16.72 -29.52
CA PHE A 5 -33.04 -17.38 -28.82
C PHE A 5 -32.78 -17.47 -27.32
N THR A 6 -31.53 -17.76 -26.93
CA THR A 6 -31.13 -17.76 -25.51
C THR A 6 -31.33 -16.37 -24.89
N LYS A 7 -30.92 -15.31 -25.59
CA LYS A 7 -31.10 -13.93 -25.11
C LYS A 7 -32.58 -13.57 -24.86
N VAL A 8 -33.45 -13.82 -25.84
CA VAL A 8 -34.89 -13.50 -25.71
C VAL A 8 -35.55 -14.30 -24.58
N LEU A 9 -35.16 -15.57 -24.41
CA LEU A 9 -35.66 -16.39 -23.31
C LEU A 9 -35.21 -15.84 -21.95
N VAL A 10 -33.94 -15.44 -21.85
CA VAL A 10 -33.36 -14.90 -20.60
C VAL A 10 -33.98 -13.56 -20.21
N GLU A 11 -34.21 -12.65 -21.16
CA GLU A 11 -34.85 -11.35 -20.90
C GLU A 11 -36.26 -11.47 -20.28
N GLY A 12 -36.97 -12.56 -20.58
CA GLY A 12 -38.31 -12.82 -20.05
C GLY A 12 -38.36 -13.53 -18.69
N LEU A 13 -37.22 -13.90 -18.10
CA LEU A 13 -37.20 -14.63 -16.83
C LEU A 13 -37.56 -13.73 -15.65
N THR A 14 -38.49 -14.21 -14.82
CA THR A 14 -38.83 -13.56 -13.55
C THR A 14 -37.79 -13.86 -12.48
N ASP A 15 -37.76 -13.04 -11.42
CA ASP A 15 -36.88 -13.27 -10.28
C ASP A 15 -37.07 -14.65 -9.65
N GLU A 16 -38.32 -15.12 -9.49
CA GLU A 16 -38.60 -16.46 -8.96
C GLU A 16 -38.01 -17.57 -9.84
N GLN A 17 -38.09 -17.42 -11.17
CA GLN A 17 -37.50 -18.39 -12.10
C GLN A 17 -35.97 -18.40 -12.02
N LEU A 18 -35.36 -17.22 -11.89
CA LEU A 18 -33.92 -17.07 -11.72
C LEU A 18 -33.43 -17.77 -10.45
N LYS A 19 -34.16 -17.64 -9.33
CA LYS A 19 -33.82 -18.33 -8.08
C LYS A 19 -33.87 -19.85 -8.19
N ILE A 20 -34.87 -20.38 -8.89
CA ILE A 20 -34.96 -21.82 -9.17
C ILE A 20 -33.77 -22.27 -10.02
N PHE A 21 -33.48 -21.53 -11.10
CA PHE A 21 -32.38 -21.83 -12.01
C PHE A 21 -30.99 -21.74 -11.36
N ALA A 22 -30.78 -20.79 -10.46
CA ALA A 22 -29.55 -20.66 -9.68
C ALA A 22 -29.17 -21.97 -8.98
N ASN A 23 -30.16 -22.78 -8.59
CA ASN A 23 -29.93 -24.05 -7.90
C ASN A 23 -29.86 -25.26 -8.84
N ILE A 24 -30.68 -25.32 -9.88
CA ILE A 24 -30.81 -26.53 -10.71
C ILE A 24 -29.91 -26.57 -11.95
N LEU A 25 -29.40 -25.43 -12.43
CA LEU A 25 -28.58 -25.40 -13.65
C LEU A 25 -27.22 -26.05 -13.42
N SER A 26 -26.80 -26.88 -14.38
CA SER A 26 -25.43 -27.37 -14.48
C SER A 26 -24.47 -26.23 -14.83
N ASN A 27 -23.18 -26.42 -14.52
CA ASN A 27 -22.13 -25.42 -14.79
C ASN A 27 -22.08 -24.97 -16.26
N LYS A 28 -22.34 -25.89 -17.20
CA LYS A 28 -22.38 -25.57 -18.64
C LYS A 28 -23.60 -24.73 -19.00
N GLN A 29 -24.76 -25.02 -18.42
CA GLN A 29 -25.98 -24.24 -18.65
C GLN A 29 -25.87 -22.86 -18.01
N LEU A 30 -25.29 -22.80 -16.82
CA LEU A 30 -25.04 -21.54 -16.11
C LEU A 30 -24.18 -20.59 -16.92
N ARG A 31 -23.04 -21.06 -17.46
CA ARG A 31 -22.18 -20.26 -18.34
C ARG A 31 -22.92 -19.72 -19.56
N ALA A 32 -23.77 -20.55 -20.19
CA ALA A 32 -24.53 -20.13 -21.36
C ALA A 32 -25.64 -19.12 -21.05
N LEU A 33 -26.11 -19.06 -19.80
CA LEU A 33 -27.16 -18.12 -19.36
C LEU A 33 -26.57 -16.74 -19.03
N VAL A 34 -25.44 -16.73 -18.31
CA VAL A 34 -24.87 -15.54 -17.67
C VAL A 34 -24.49 -14.44 -18.65
N ASP A 35 -24.00 -14.80 -19.84
CA ASP A 35 -23.66 -13.83 -20.90
C ASP A 35 -24.87 -13.03 -21.41
N HIS A 36 -26.09 -13.45 -21.04
CA HIS A 36 -27.34 -12.84 -21.48
C HIS A 36 -28.16 -12.23 -20.34
N LEU A 37 -27.72 -12.37 -19.09
CA LEU A 37 -28.40 -11.76 -17.96
C LEU A 37 -28.20 -10.25 -17.96
N THR A 38 -29.28 -9.51 -17.74
CA THR A 38 -29.18 -8.11 -17.35
C THR A 38 -28.55 -7.98 -15.97
N ASN A 39 -28.03 -6.80 -15.62
CA ASN A 39 -27.45 -6.56 -14.30
C ASN A 39 -28.43 -6.88 -13.17
N HIS A 40 -29.69 -6.47 -13.29
CA HIS A 40 -30.75 -6.81 -12.32
C HIS A 40 -30.89 -8.32 -12.14
N GLN A 41 -30.96 -9.07 -13.24
CA GLN A 41 -31.11 -10.52 -13.19
C GLN A 41 -29.87 -11.19 -12.59
N LEU A 42 -28.67 -10.68 -12.87
CA LEU A 42 -27.43 -11.17 -12.27
C LEU A 42 -27.40 -10.96 -10.75
N GLN A 43 -27.91 -9.82 -10.26
CA GLN A 43 -28.04 -9.55 -8.82
C GLN A 43 -28.99 -10.53 -8.14
N THR A 44 -30.18 -10.74 -8.70
CA THR A 44 -31.13 -11.76 -8.20
C THR A 44 -30.49 -13.15 -8.19
N PHE A 45 -29.71 -13.47 -9.23
CA PHE A 45 -29.03 -14.76 -9.34
C PHE A 45 -27.96 -14.93 -8.27
N ALA A 46 -27.16 -13.89 -8.03
CA ALA A 46 -26.03 -13.88 -7.11
C ALA A 46 -26.40 -14.25 -5.67
N GLN A 47 -27.57 -13.77 -5.20
CA GLN A 47 -28.07 -14.02 -3.85
C GLN A 47 -28.31 -15.51 -3.57
N GLU A 48 -28.57 -16.29 -4.62
CA GLU A 48 -28.87 -17.72 -4.52
C GLU A 48 -27.67 -18.59 -4.91
N LEU A 49 -26.58 -18.01 -5.44
CA LEU A 49 -25.42 -18.77 -5.86
C LEU A 49 -24.55 -19.18 -4.67
N ASN A 50 -24.23 -20.48 -4.61
CA ASN A 50 -23.17 -20.96 -3.75
C ASN A 50 -21.78 -20.53 -4.26
N PRO A 51 -20.74 -20.58 -3.42
CA PRO A 51 -19.38 -20.20 -3.82
C PRO A 51 -18.89 -20.91 -5.08
N GLU A 52 -19.13 -22.22 -5.22
CA GLU A 52 -18.71 -23.00 -6.40
C GLU A 52 -19.26 -22.43 -7.71
N LYS A 53 -20.53 -21.98 -7.73
CA LYS A 53 -21.15 -21.37 -8.90
C LYS A 53 -20.60 -19.97 -9.19
N LEU A 54 -20.26 -19.19 -8.16
CA LEU A 54 -19.61 -17.89 -8.34
C LEU A 54 -18.26 -18.04 -9.06
N GLN A 55 -17.45 -19.05 -8.67
CA GLN A 55 -16.15 -19.33 -9.31
C GLN A 55 -16.26 -19.65 -10.82
N ILE A 56 -17.43 -20.14 -11.26
CA ILE A 56 -17.69 -20.50 -12.65
C ILE A 56 -18.06 -19.28 -13.49
N ILE A 57 -18.83 -18.35 -12.91
CA ILE A 57 -19.41 -17.23 -13.65
C ILE A 57 -18.50 -16.00 -13.64
N VAL A 58 -17.79 -15.74 -12.55
CA VAL A 58 -16.95 -14.55 -12.42
C VAL A 58 -15.94 -14.39 -13.56
N PRO A 59 -15.22 -15.44 -14.03
CA PRO A 59 -14.24 -15.31 -15.10
C PRO A 59 -14.81 -14.90 -16.48
N ILE A 60 -16.13 -15.04 -16.68
CA ILE A 60 -16.83 -14.73 -17.95
C ILE A 60 -17.57 -13.39 -17.91
N LEU A 61 -17.74 -12.77 -16.73
CA LEU A 61 -18.40 -11.47 -16.60
C LEU A 61 -17.55 -10.35 -17.21
N ASN A 62 -18.22 -9.40 -17.86
CA ASN A 62 -17.61 -8.09 -18.15
C ASN A 62 -17.58 -7.20 -16.89
N ASP A 63 -16.86 -6.08 -16.96
CA ASP A 63 -16.65 -5.19 -15.81
C ASP A 63 -17.97 -4.66 -15.21
N ALA A 64 -18.95 -4.29 -16.05
CA ALA A 64 -20.23 -3.77 -15.58
C ALA A 64 -21.10 -4.84 -14.90
N GLN A 65 -21.04 -6.08 -15.39
CA GLN A 65 -21.69 -7.23 -14.76
C GLN A 65 -21.00 -7.61 -13.45
N LEU A 66 -19.66 -7.59 -13.42
CA LEU A 66 -18.90 -7.85 -12.20
C LEU A 66 -19.20 -6.80 -11.13
N GLU A 67 -19.23 -5.52 -11.50
CA GLU A 67 -19.60 -4.44 -10.59
C GLU A 67 -21.01 -4.65 -10.03
N ALA A 68 -21.99 -4.96 -10.88
CA ALA A 68 -23.35 -5.24 -10.44
C ALA A 68 -23.44 -6.44 -9.49
N LEU A 69 -22.71 -7.52 -9.82
CA LEU A 69 -22.63 -8.73 -8.98
C LEU A 69 -22.09 -8.39 -7.58
N VAL A 70 -20.94 -7.71 -7.53
CA VAL A 70 -20.17 -7.48 -6.29
C VAL A 70 -20.93 -6.63 -5.28
N ARG A 71 -21.78 -5.71 -5.74
CA ARG A 71 -22.57 -4.84 -4.85
C ARG A 71 -23.48 -5.61 -3.89
N ASP A 72 -23.92 -6.80 -4.29
CA ASP A 72 -24.84 -7.64 -3.49
C ASP A 72 -24.14 -8.84 -2.84
N LEU A 73 -22.84 -9.05 -3.10
CA LEU A 73 -22.08 -10.10 -2.44
C LEU A 73 -21.70 -9.67 -1.02
N ASN A 74 -21.79 -10.60 -0.07
CA ASN A 74 -21.21 -10.37 1.25
C ASN A 74 -19.66 -10.44 1.19
N PRO A 75 -18.94 -9.94 2.21
CA PRO A 75 -17.48 -9.92 2.21
C PRO A 75 -16.82 -11.30 1.99
N GLU A 76 -17.39 -12.38 2.53
CA GLU A 76 -16.86 -13.74 2.34
C GLU A 76 -17.04 -14.22 0.89
N GLN A 77 -18.17 -13.93 0.25
CA GLN A 77 -18.38 -14.24 -1.17
C GLN A 77 -17.41 -13.46 -2.06
N VAL A 78 -17.11 -12.19 -1.73
CA VAL A 78 -16.11 -11.40 -2.45
C VAL A 78 -14.72 -12.04 -2.33
N LYS A 79 -14.37 -12.53 -1.14
CA LYS A 79 -13.10 -13.23 -0.89
C LYS A 79 -13.01 -14.53 -1.71
N GLU A 80 -14.09 -15.30 -1.81
CA GLU A 80 -14.15 -16.56 -2.57
C GLU A 80 -13.96 -16.37 -4.08
N ILE A 81 -14.38 -15.23 -4.65
CA ILE A 81 -14.24 -14.98 -6.08
C ILE A 81 -12.86 -14.44 -6.48
N LEU A 82 -12.12 -13.89 -5.52
CA LEU A 82 -10.84 -13.23 -5.74
C LEU A 82 -9.83 -14.10 -6.53
N PRO A 83 -9.60 -15.39 -6.20
CA PRO A 83 -8.63 -16.23 -6.91
C PRO A 83 -8.98 -16.50 -8.38
N HIS A 84 -10.21 -16.20 -8.80
CA HIS A 84 -10.73 -16.50 -10.13
C HIS A 84 -10.80 -15.26 -11.03
N LEU A 85 -10.44 -14.09 -10.51
CA LEU A 85 -10.46 -12.84 -11.27
C LEU A 85 -9.23 -12.74 -12.18
N LYS A 86 -9.47 -12.27 -13.40
CA LYS A 86 -8.39 -11.72 -14.24
C LYS A 86 -7.91 -10.39 -13.66
N VAL A 87 -6.72 -9.94 -14.07
CA VAL A 87 -6.15 -8.67 -13.59
C VAL A 87 -7.10 -7.49 -13.79
N ASP A 88 -7.70 -7.33 -14.97
CA ASP A 88 -8.61 -6.21 -15.23
C ASP A 88 -9.90 -6.29 -14.39
N GLN A 89 -10.41 -7.51 -14.19
CA GLN A 89 -11.57 -7.76 -13.32
C GLN A 89 -11.24 -7.45 -11.85
N PHE A 90 -10.04 -7.78 -11.38
CA PHE A 90 -9.60 -7.40 -10.03
C PHE A 90 -9.52 -5.88 -9.87
N LYS A 91 -9.04 -5.15 -10.90
CA LYS A 91 -9.03 -3.68 -10.88
C LYS A 91 -10.44 -3.10 -10.82
N ALA A 92 -11.39 -3.67 -11.57
CA ALA A 92 -12.80 -3.26 -11.54
C ALA A 92 -13.44 -3.58 -10.17
N LEU A 93 -13.16 -4.76 -9.61
CA LEU A 93 -13.63 -5.19 -8.29
C LEU A 93 -13.27 -4.15 -7.22
N ILE A 94 -11.98 -3.79 -7.13
CA ILE A 94 -11.46 -2.92 -6.07
C ILE A 94 -12.08 -1.52 -6.08
N LYS A 95 -12.52 -1.02 -7.24
CA LYS A 95 -13.22 0.26 -7.36
C LYS A 95 -14.68 0.19 -6.89
N THR A 96 -15.23 -1.01 -6.80
CA THR A 96 -16.64 -1.27 -6.46
C THR A 96 -16.84 -1.64 -4.99
N LEU A 97 -15.81 -2.18 -4.33
CA LEU A 97 -15.93 -2.66 -2.96
C LEU A 97 -16.39 -1.56 -2.01
N ASN A 98 -17.35 -1.90 -1.16
CA ASN A 98 -17.65 -1.10 0.03
C ASN A 98 -16.58 -1.32 1.11
N ASP A 99 -16.60 -0.50 2.16
CA ASP A 99 -15.57 -0.50 3.22
C ASP A 99 -15.47 -1.85 3.96
N GLU A 100 -16.60 -2.53 4.17
CA GLU A 100 -16.63 -3.83 4.86
C GLU A 100 -16.01 -4.94 4.01
N GLN A 101 -16.42 -5.02 2.73
CA GLN A 101 -15.85 -5.96 1.77
C GLN A 101 -14.35 -5.73 1.58
N PHE A 102 -13.94 -4.46 1.45
CA PHE A 102 -12.53 -4.10 1.29
C PHE A 102 -11.71 -4.50 2.52
N THR A 103 -12.24 -4.27 3.73
CA THR A 103 -11.58 -4.62 5.00
C THR A 103 -11.35 -6.12 5.14
N VAL A 104 -12.35 -6.94 4.82
CA VAL A 104 -12.22 -8.41 4.87
C VAL A 104 -11.22 -8.89 3.82
N LEU A 105 -11.34 -8.41 2.58
CA LEU A 105 -10.46 -8.81 1.49
C LEU A 105 -9.00 -8.45 1.77
N ALA A 106 -8.74 -7.27 2.33
CA ALA A 106 -7.38 -6.79 2.63
C ALA A 106 -6.57 -7.78 3.50
N LYS A 107 -7.20 -8.46 4.45
CA LYS A 107 -6.50 -9.32 5.44
C LYS A 107 -5.82 -10.54 4.81
N ASP A 108 -6.33 -11.03 3.68
CA ASP A 108 -5.90 -12.29 3.07
C ASP A 108 -5.34 -12.11 1.65
N LEU A 109 -4.90 -10.88 1.32
CA LEU A 109 -4.31 -10.59 0.02
C LEU A 109 -2.96 -11.29 -0.18
N ALA A 110 -2.88 -12.05 -1.27
CA ALA A 110 -1.61 -12.56 -1.79
C ALA A 110 -0.74 -11.43 -2.38
N GLU A 111 0.58 -11.66 -2.44
CA GLU A 111 1.57 -10.65 -2.86
C GLU A 111 1.30 -10.05 -4.26
N HIS A 112 0.87 -10.88 -5.22
CA HIS A 112 0.59 -10.39 -6.58
C HIS A 112 -0.57 -9.39 -6.62
N HIS A 113 -1.58 -9.55 -5.76
CA HIS A 113 -2.66 -8.57 -5.62
C HIS A 113 -2.15 -7.26 -5.00
N LEU A 114 -1.28 -7.33 -3.99
CA LEU A 114 -0.66 -6.14 -3.40
C LEU A 114 0.13 -5.32 -4.43
N THR A 115 0.78 -5.99 -5.39
CA THR A 115 1.50 -5.33 -6.49
C THR A 115 0.57 -4.57 -7.43
N ILE A 116 -0.66 -5.04 -7.62
CA ILE A 116 -1.68 -4.33 -8.40
C ILE A 116 -2.21 -3.15 -7.58
N LEU A 117 -2.59 -3.40 -6.32
CA LEU A 117 -3.14 -2.37 -5.42
C LEU A 117 -2.16 -1.22 -5.18
N SER A 118 -0.86 -1.51 -5.08
CA SER A 118 0.17 -0.47 -4.89
C SER A 118 0.19 0.54 -6.05
N LYS A 119 -0.25 0.14 -7.25
CA LYS A 119 -0.34 1.00 -8.45
C LYS A 119 -1.70 1.68 -8.56
N GLU A 120 -2.78 0.94 -8.29
CA GLU A 120 -4.15 1.40 -8.56
C GLU A 120 -4.76 2.25 -7.43
N LEU A 121 -4.42 1.98 -6.17
CA LEU A 121 -5.05 2.66 -5.03
C LEU A 121 -4.42 4.02 -4.73
N GLU A 122 -5.28 4.98 -4.40
CA GLU A 122 -4.93 6.32 -3.93
C GLU A 122 -5.87 6.74 -2.78
N GLY A 123 -5.57 7.86 -2.13
CA GLY A 123 -6.45 8.48 -1.14
C GLY A 123 -6.90 7.54 -0.02
N ASP A 124 -8.18 7.59 0.31
CA ASP A 124 -8.73 6.89 1.48
C ASP A 124 -8.75 5.37 1.33
N GLN A 125 -8.85 4.83 0.11
CA GLN A 125 -8.74 3.38 -0.10
C GLN A 125 -7.33 2.86 0.18
N LEU A 126 -6.29 3.62 -0.22
CA LEU A 126 -4.91 3.25 0.13
C LEU A 126 -4.69 3.32 1.65
N LYS A 127 -5.25 4.34 2.33
CA LYS A 127 -5.19 4.46 3.79
C LYS A 127 -5.91 3.29 4.47
N ALA A 128 -7.10 2.92 3.99
CA ALA A 128 -7.84 1.77 4.51
C ALA A 128 -7.04 0.47 4.33
N LEU A 129 -6.37 0.28 3.18
CA LEU A 129 -5.51 -0.88 2.96
C LEU A 129 -4.35 -0.88 3.97
N VAL A 130 -3.69 0.26 4.11
CA VAL A 130 -2.66 0.54 5.11
C VAL A 130 -3.27 0.70 6.51
N ASN A 131 -4.46 0.22 6.82
CA ASN A 131 -4.89 0.05 8.20
C ASN A 131 -5.25 -1.41 8.48
N ASN A 132 -5.66 -2.15 7.45
CA ASN A 132 -6.19 -3.51 7.58
C ASN A 132 -5.22 -4.62 7.19
N LEU A 133 -4.08 -4.31 6.53
CA LEU A 133 -3.07 -5.33 6.21
C LEU A 133 -2.36 -5.88 7.45
N GLN A 134 -2.06 -7.18 7.41
CA GLN A 134 -1.14 -7.82 8.35
C GLN A 134 0.27 -7.26 8.19
N GLU A 135 1.13 -7.47 9.19
CA GLU A 135 2.45 -6.86 9.26
C GLU A 135 3.33 -7.16 8.03
N ASP A 136 3.40 -8.42 7.61
CA ASP A 136 4.24 -8.80 6.47
C ASP A 136 3.70 -8.29 5.14
N GLN A 137 2.37 -8.29 4.96
CA GLN A 137 1.72 -7.69 3.80
C GLN A 137 1.93 -6.17 3.76
N LEU A 138 1.93 -5.51 4.92
CA LEU A 138 2.20 -4.08 5.02
C LEU A 138 3.64 -3.77 4.59
N LYS A 139 4.64 -4.55 5.07
CA LYS A 139 6.04 -4.43 4.64
C LYS A 139 6.15 -4.57 3.11
N ASP A 140 5.49 -5.57 2.56
CA ASP A 140 5.48 -5.80 1.11
C ASP A 140 4.86 -4.64 0.33
N LEU A 141 3.72 -4.12 0.82
CA LEU A 141 3.04 -3.00 0.19
C LEU A 141 3.91 -1.75 0.20
N VAL A 142 4.43 -1.33 1.35
CA VAL A 142 5.18 -0.06 1.46
C VAL A 142 6.47 -0.05 0.64
N ASN A 143 7.12 -1.21 0.53
CA ASN A 143 8.28 -1.37 -0.35
C ASN A 143 7.92 -1.22 -1.84
N LYS A 144 6.66 -1.43 -2.23
CA LYS A 144 6.15 -1.28 -3.60
C LYS A 144 5.54 0.10 -3.89
N LEU A 145 5.23 0.91 -2.87
CA LEU A 145 4.68 2.26 -3.04
C LEU A 145 5.74 3.27 -3.51
N ASP A 146 5.32 4.26 -4.30
CA ASP A 146 6.15 5.41 -4.66
C ASP A 146 6.19 6.45 -3.53
N HIS A 147 7.03 7.48 -3.71
CA HIS A 147 7.18 8.57 -2.73
C HIS A 147 5.87 9.29 -2.46
N LYS A 148 5.11 9.67 -3.50
CA LYS A 148 3.86 10.43 -3.36
C LYS A 148 2.82 9.68 -2.53
N LYS A 149 2.70 8.36 -2.72
CA LYS A 149 1.78 7.52 -1.96
C LYS A 149 2.22 7.36 -0.50
N LEU A 150 3.52 7.21 -0.25
CA LEU A 150 4.06 7.18 1.12
C LEU A 150 3.81 8.51 1.85
N GLU A 151 4.01 9.63 1.15
CA GLU A 151 3.72 10.97 1.69
C GLU A 151 2.25 11.10 2.10
N ALA A 152 1.32 10.67 1.24
CA ALA A 152 -0.11 10.72 1.53
C ALA A 152 -0.51 9.84 2.73
N ILE A 153 0.10 8.67 2.88
CA ILE A 153 -0.13 7.80 4.04
C ILE A 153 0.37 8.47 5.33
N ALA A 154 1.56 9.07 5.28
CA ALA A 154 2.21 9.64 6.46
C ALA A 154 1.43 10.80 7.11
N GLN A 155 0.65 11.54 6.33
CA GLN A 155 -0.11 12.69 6.83
C GLN A 155 -1.15 12.29 7.87
N ASP A 156 -1.86 11.18 7.63
CA ASP A 156 -3.03 10.78 8.43
C ASP A 156 -2.80 9.50 9.26
N LEU A 157 -1.68 8.80 9.06
CA LEU A 157 -1.39 7.59 9.81
C LEU A 157 -1.05 7.94 11.26
N THR A 158 -1.90 7.52 12.20
CA THR A 158 -1.72 7.77 13.64
C THR A 158 -1.43 6.52 14.45
N ASP A 159 -1.56 5.32 13.87
CA ASP A 159 -1.29 4.06 14.58
C ASP A 159 0.23 3.89 14.76
N PRO A 160 0.75 3.93 16.01
CA PRO A 160 2.19 3.84 16.27
C PRO A 160 2.81 2.51 15.83
N ASN A 161 2.07 1.40 15.95
CA ASN A 161 2.57 0.09 15.56
C ASN A 161 2.75 0.03 14.04
N ARG A 162 1.79 0.57 13.28
CA ARG A 162 1.88 0.63 11.82
C ARG A 162 2.99 1.57 11.37
N ILE A 163 3.13 2.74 11.98
CA ILE A 163 4.25 3.65 11.72
C ILE A 163 5.57 2.91 11.93
N GLN A 164 5.73 2.21 13.05
CA GLN A 164 6.95 1.45 13.34
C GLN A 164 7.24 0.37 12.30
N THR A 165 6.24 -0.42 11.89
CA THR A 165 6.39 -1.42 10.82
C THR A 165 6.87 -0.79 9.52
N ILE A 166 6.28 0.34 9.12
CA ILE A 166 6.65 1.04 7.87
C ILE A 166 8.09 1.56 7.96
N ILE A 167 8.48 2.17 9.08
CA ILE A 167 9.85 2.67 9.27
C ILE A 167 10.87 1.54 9.19
N LYS A 168 10.62 0.43 9.88
CA LYS A 168 11.49 -0.77 9.81
C LYS A 168 11.61 -1.29 8.39
N SER A 169 10.48 -1.36 7.67
CA SER A 169 10.47 -1.81 6.28
C SER A 169 11.24 -0.88 5.33
N LEU A 170 11.30 0.41 5.63
CA LEU A 170 11.94 1.42 4.79
C LEU A 170 13.36 1.77 5.23
N ALA A 171 13.91 1.13 6.27
CA ALA A 171 15.23 1.44 6.83
C ALA A 171 16.36 1.38 5.79
N ASP A 172 16.28 0.45 4.85
CA ASP A 172 17.26 0.27 3.76
C ASP A 172 16.95 1.10 2.51
N ASN A 173 15.86 1.88 2.52
CA ASN A 173 15.47 2.77 1.43
C ASN A 173 15.37 4.22 1.92
N PRO A 174 16.50 4.94 2.03
CA PRO A 174 16.53 6.29 2.61
C PRO A 174 15.63 7.28 1.88
N GLY A 175 15.48 7.19 0.54
CA GLY A 175 14.59 8.08 -0.19
C GLY A 175 13.11 7.90 0.17
N LYS A 176 12.66 6.65 0.30
CA LYS A 176 11.28 6.34 0.73
C LYS A 176 11.04 6.68 2.19
N LEU A 177 12.02 6.37 3.04
CA LEU A 177 11.98 6.72 4.46
C LEU A 177 11.87 8.25 4.65
N GLN A 178 12.62 9.04 3.88
CA GLN A 178 12.53 10.51 3.90
C GLN A 178 11.15 11.00 3.45
N ALA A 179 10.64 10.50 2.33
CA ALA A 179 9.32 10.88 1.82
C ALA A 179 8.22 10.63 2.86
N PHE A 180 8.24 9.44 3.48
CA PHE A 180 7.32 9.08 4.55
C PHE A 180 7.46 10.00 5.77
N ALA A 181 8.68 10.18 6.29
CA ALA A 181 8.92 10.99 7.49
C ALA A 181 8.63 12.49 7.31
N ARG A 182 8.91 13.06 6.14
CA ARG A 182 8.80 14.52 5.89
C ARG A 182 7.38 15.04 6.02
N ASN A 183 6.38 14.23 5.67
CA ASN A 183 4.97 14.61 5.67
C ASN A 183 4.22 14.31 6.97
N MET A 184 4.89 13.72 7.96
CA MET A 184 4.32 13.57 9.30
C MET A 184 4.20 14.92 10.00
N SER A 185 3.18 15.11 10.84
CA SER A 185 3.17 16.21 11.81
C SER A 185 4.32 16.05 12.80
N ASN A 186 4.75 17.14 13.45
CA ASN A 186 5.81 17.06 14.46
C ASN A 186 5.39 16.16 15.63
N LYS A 187 4.09 16.09 15.95
CA LYS A 187 3.57 15.18 16.97
C LYS A 187 3.75 13.71 16.57
N GLN A 188 3.33 13.33 15.35
CA GLN A 188 3.54 11.96 14.84
C GLN A 188 5.03 11.60 14.76
N PHE A 189 5.85 12.53 14.28
CA PHE A 189 7.29 12.32 14.16
C PHE A 189 7.97 12.17 15.53
N LYS A 190 7.54 12.94 16.54
CA LYS A 190 7.96 12.77 17.93
C LYS A 190 7.55 11.40 18.47
N GLU A 191 6.28 11.01 18.30
CA GLU A 191 5.78 9.70 18.74
C GLU A 191 6.54 8.56 18.09
N LEU A 192 6.93 8.68 16.81
CA LEU A 192 7.82 7.74 16.15
C LEU A 192 9.15 7.62 16.89
N LEU A 193 9.85 8.73 17.14
CA LEU A 193 11.16 8.70 17.79
C LEU A 193 11.08 8.18 19.24
N ASP A 194 9.98 8.42 19.94
CA ASP A 194 9.75 7.89 21.29
C ASP A 194 9.60 6.35 21.31
N ASN A 195 9.11 5.76 20.21
CA ASN A 195 8.75 4.33 20.14
C ASN A 195 9.74 3.45 19.34
N VAL A 196 10.72 4.03 18.66
CA VAL A 196 11.77 3.28 17.95
C VAL A 196 12.91 2.96 18.93
N GLY A 197 13.47 1.74 18.90
CA GLY A 197 14.56 1.37 19.81
C GLY A 197 15.83 2.18 19.58
N ALA A 198 16.65 2.41 20.62
CA ALA A 198 17.85 3.24 20.52
C ALA A 198 18.87 2.76 19.46
N GLU A 199 19.04 1.45 19.30
CA GLU A 199 19.91 0.90 18.24
C GLU A 199 19.32 1.12 16.84
N GLU A 200 18.01 0.89 16.67
CA GLU A 200 17.30 1.17 15.42
C GLU A 200 17.38 2.66 15.07
N LEU A 201 17.26 3.56 16.05
CA LEU A 201 17.41 5.00 15.85
C LEU A 201 18.79 5.35 15.31
N LYS A 202 19.89 4.79 15.84
CA LYS A 202 21.24 5.06 15.33
C LYS A 202 21.34 4.72 13.83
N GLU A 203 20.70 3.65 13.40
CA GLU A 203 20.71 3.18 12.00
C GLU A 203 19.85 4.04 11.05
N ILE A 204 18.76 4.64 11.53
CA ILE A 204 17.83 5.38 10.66
C ILE A 204 17.94 6.90 10.78
N ILE A 205 18.45 7.44 11.90
CA ILE A 205 18.37 8.87 12.20
C ILE A 205 19.05 9.75 11.16
N HIS A 206 20.18 9.30 10.63
CA HIS A 206 20.93 10.00 9.59
C HIS A 206 20.26 9.92 8.20
N LYS A 207 19.22 9.10 8.07
CA LYS A 207 18.37 8.96 6.88
C LYS A 207 17.07 9.75 7.01
N LEU A 208 16.72 10.24 8.20
CA LEU A 208 15.50 11.02 8.44
C LEU A 208 15.70 12.51 8.11
N PRO A 209 14.62 13.26 7.84
CA PRO A 209 14.71 14.69 7.55
C PRO A 209 15.25 15.48 8.76
N TYR A 210 16.37 16.17 8.58
CA TYR A 210 17.07 16.90 9.65
C TYR A 210 16.17 17.97 10.30
N GLU A 211 15.37 18.67 9.50
CA GLU A 211 14.41 19.67 9.97
C GLU A 211 13.35 19.07 10.91
N LYS A 212 12.97 17.81 10.70
CA LYS A 212 12.00 17.12 11.55
C LYS A 212 12.64 16.66 12.85
N VAL A 213 13.84 16.09 12.77
CA VAL A 213 14.61 15.66 13.94
C VAL A 213 14.86 16.83 14.88
N THR A 214 15.39 17.94 14.37
CA THR A 214 15.67 19.13 15.17
C THR A 214 14.43 19.78 15.78
N ALA A 215 13.29 19.72 15.08
CA ALA A 215 12.04 20.28 15.59
C ALA A 215 11.45 19.53 16.80
N VAL A 216 11.83 18.27 17.04
CA VAL A 216 11.20 17.45 18.09
C VAL A 216 12.19 16.87 19.11
N ILE A 217 13.49 16.85 18.84
CA ILE A 217 14.49 16.20 19.69
C ILE A 217 14.50 16.71 21.14
N GLY A 218 14.21 18.00 21.33
CA GLY A 218 14.12 18.62 22.65
C GLY A 218 12.85 18.27 23.42
N ASP A 219 11.82 17.79 22.74
CA ASP A 219 10.51 17.48 23.31
C ASP A 219 10.32 15.97 23.58
N LEU A 220 11.27 15.12 23.19
CA LEU A 220 11.18 13.66 23.34
C LEU A 220 10.90 13.24 24.78
N SER A 221 10.07 12.21 24.93
CA SER A 221 9.62 11.75 26.25
C SER A 221 10.71 10.97 26.99
N ASN A 222 11.69 10.42 26.27
CA ASN A 222 12.74 9.58 26.80
C ASN A 222 14.13 10.20 26.56
N GLN A 223 14.83 10.53 27.65
CA GLN A 223 16.18 11.11 27.61
C GLN A 223 17.22 10.18 26.99
N ASP A 224 17.06 8.87 27.11
CA ASP A 224 17.97 7.90 26.48
C ASP A 224 17.84 7.95 24.95
N GLN A 225 16.63 8.20 24.43
CA GLN A 225 16.42 8.36 22.99
C GLN A 225 17.03 9.68 22.48
N SER A 226 16.79 10.79 23.19
CA SER A 226 17.45 12.07 22.87
C SER A 226 18.97 11.90 22.84
N LYS A 227 19.54 11.22 23.84
CA LYS A 227 20.97 10.96 23.92
C LYS A 227 21.45 10.09 22.76
N ALA A 228 20.75 8.99 22.45
CA ALA A 228 21.10 8.11 21.33
C ALA A 228 21.11 8.85 19.99
N ILE A 229 20.12 9.73 19.76
CA ILE A 229 20.05 10.59 18.57
C ILE A 229 21.24 11.56 18.54
N ILE A 230 21.53 12.25 19.64
CA ILE A 230 22.67 13.19 19.73
C ILE A 230 23.99 12.47 19.47
N ASP A 231 24.21 11.32 20.10
CA ASP A 231 25.43 10.53 19.95
C ASP A 231 25.60 10.04 18.50
N ALA A 232 24.52 9.59 17.86
CA ALA A 232 24.53 9.17 16.46
C ALA A 232 24.85 10.32 15.51
N LEU A 233 24.24 11.50 15.71
CA LEU A 233 24.50 12.69 14.89
C LEU A 233 25.93 13.20 15.09
N LYS A 234 26.43 13.18 16.34
CA LYS A 234 27.81 13.57 16.66
C LYS A 234 28.81 12.64 16.01
N GLY A 235 28.62 11.33 16.11
CA GLY A 235 29.49 10.35 15.45
C GLY A 235 29.52 10.53 13.93
N LYS A 236 28.39 10.88 13.30
CA LYS A 236 28.34 11.15 11.86
C LYS A 236 29.10 12.42 11.48
N LEU A 237 29.01 13.46 12.31
CA LEU A 237 29.77 14.70 12.12
C LEU A 237 31.29 14.46 12.24
N GLU A 238 31.71 13.67 13.23
CA GLU A 238 33.11 13.27 13.40
C GLU A 238 33.62 12.49 12.17
N GLU A 239 32.84 11.53 11.65
CA GLU A 239 33.18 10.79 10.42
C GLU A 239 33.33 11.73 9.21
N GLN A 240 32.44 12.72 9.06
CA GLN A 240 32.53 13.70 7.98
C GLN A 240 33.75 14.61 8.11
N ASN A 241 34.11 15.03 9.33
CA ASN A 241 35.29 15.85 9.57
C ASN A 241 36.59 15.11 9.24
N GLU A 242 36.70 13.83 9.58
CA GLU A 242 37.88 13.02 9.21
C GLU A 242 37.98 12.86 7.68
N LYS A 243 36.87 12.57 6.98
CA LYS A 243 36.88 12.51 5.51
C LYS A 243 37.28 13.83 4.88
N LEU A 244 36.82 14.96 5.43
CA LEU A 244 37.19 16.28 4.94
C LEU A 244 38.70 16.54 5.13
N LYS A 245 39.26 16.11 6.27
CA LYS A 245 40.70 16.18 6.53
C LYS A 245 41.51 15.35 5.52
N GLU A 246 41.09 14.12 5.22
CA GLU A 246 41.74 13.30 4.18
C GLU A 246 41.70 13.96 2.79
N VAL A 247 40.59 14.64 2.44
CA VAL A 247 40.48 15.38 1.18
C VAL A 247 41.47 16.55 1.16
N TYR A 248 41.62 17.28 2.28
CA TYR A 248 42.59 18.36 2.39
C TYR A 248 44.03 17.85 2.21
N GLU A 249 44.41 16.77 2.90
CA GLU A 249 45.74 16.16 2.77
C GLU A 249 46.04 15.75 1.32
N LYS A 250 45.08 15.13 0.61
CA LYS A 250 45.25 14.77 -0.81
C LYS A 250 45.36 15.98 -1.74
N LEU A 251 44.65 17.07 -1.45
CA LEU A 251 44.75 18.31 -2.22
C LEU A 251 46.13 18.97 -2.04
N GLU A 252 46.72 18.90 -0.85
CA GLU A 252 48.10 19.36 -0.60
C GLU A 252 49.14 18.59 -1.43
N GLU A 253 48.94 17.29 -1.61
CA GLU A 253 49.84 16.46 -2.43
C GLU A 253 49.71 16.74 -3.94
N LEU A 254 48.51 17.10 -4.42
CA LEU A 254 48.21 17.22 -5.85
C LEU A 254 48.38 18.65 -6.41
N LEU A 255 48.29 19.68 -5.58
CA LEU A 255 48.33 21.07 -6.02
C LEU A 255 49.60 21.78 -5.51
N PRO A 256 50.34 22.49 -6.39
CA PRO A 256 51.48 23.29 -5.93
C PRO A 256 51.03 24.43 -5.01
N PRO A 257 51.90 24.91 -4.10
CA PRO A 257 51.56 25.78 -2.98
C PRO A 257 50.68 27.01 -3.27
N PRO A 258 50.82 27.75 -4.40
CA PRO A 258 49.98 28.92 -4.62
C PRO A 258 48.53 28.59 -5.01
N VAL A 259 48.28 27.41 -5.59
CA VAL A 259 46.94 27.01 -6.09
C VAL A 259 46.08 26.41 -4.97
N TYR A 260 46.71 25.73 -4.02
CA TYR A 260 46.02 25.13 -2.88
C TYR A 260 45.45 26.18 -1.91
N SER A 261 46.19 27.26 -1.63
CA SER A 261 45.74 28.32 -0.70
C SER A 261 44.48 29.05 -1.18
N GLU A 262 44.34 29.32 -2.48
CA GLU A 262 43.14 29.96 -3.06
C GLU A 262 41.91 29.03 -3.04
N ALA A 263 42.11 27.72 -3.26
CA ALA A 263 41.05 26.73 -3.20
C ALA A 263 40.50 26.53 -1.77
N LEU A 264 41.38 26.60 -0.76
CA LEU A 264 41.00 26.51 0.65
C LEU A 264 40.21 27.72 1.15
N GLU A 265 40.57 28.94 0.73
CA GLU A 265 39.84 30.15 1.12
C GLU A 265 38.41 30.14 0.57
N SER A 266 38.22 29.62 -0.65
CA SER A 266 36.89 29.49 -1.28
C SER A 266 35.99 28.44 -0.60
N LEU A 267 36.56 27.46 0.11
CA LEU A 267 35.81 26.44 0.87
C LEU A 267 35.44 26.91 2.29
N ARG A 268 36.09 27.96 2.81
CA ARG A 268 35.84 28.53 4.14
C ARG A 268 34.85 29.70 4.14
N SER A 269 34.56 30.30 2.98
CA SER A 269 33.57 31.38 2.79
C SER A 269 32.17 30.83 2.53
#